data_AF-A0AA90VIT5-F1
#
_entry.id   AF-A0AA90VIT5-F1
#
_cell.length_a   1.000
_cell.length_b   1.000
_cell.length_c   1.000
_cell.angle_alpha   90.00
_cell.angle_beta   90.00
_cell.angle_gamma   90.00
#
_symmetry.space_group_name_H-M   'P 1'
#
loop_
_entity.id
_entity.type
_entity.pdbx_description
1 polymer ?
#
loop_
_entity_poly.entity_id
_entity_poly.type
_entity_poly.pdbx_seq_one_letter_code
_entity_poly.pdbx_strand_id
1 'polypeptide(L)'
;TYTVSLAAAKDLGYTIESDGSYTVTSADGLMNVAELVNGGKTDINITLDKDIDLTGKEWTPIGTGYSNKYTGTFDGGGHTIKGLTVTTNDQFVGLFGSIGYAGTVKNVMMEDVQITSNRSSGFAGGVAGYSDGTIENCSVSGSVSGTVYVGGVVGVQIGGSITGCSSSATVNGTVDVGGVAGQTNSSATLTACYATGNVIIEMAPKKNIAGGGLVGMNAGSSLLACYATGNVTSTGSSTGYMHIGGFLGNNYANVMTACYWKNNHEQGIGYNKKSTEATKVDGTGVTWKNAVDAMNTALQNAGSEWRYELKGALPTLRKQ
;
A
#
# COMPACT_ATOMS: atom_id res chain seq x y z
N THR A 1 -32.51 42.08 28.90
CA THR A 1 -32.00 41.62 27.60
C THR A 1 -30.94 40.58 27.86
N TYR A 2 -31.26 39.30 27.72
CA TYR A 2 -30.28 38.22 27.92
C TYR A 2 -29.58 37.96 26.59
N THR A 3 -28.35 38.46 26.46
CA THR A 3 -27.44 38.06 25.40
C THR A 3 -26.94 36.66 25.71
N VAL A 4 -27.52 35.65 25.05
CA VAL A 4 -26.91 34.33 24.96
C VAL A 4 -25.69 34.51 24.04
N SER A 5 -24.48 34.46 24.59
CA SER A 5 -23.30 34.36 23.73
C SER A 5 -23.33 32.96 23.12
N LEU A 6 -23.58 32.89 21.81
CA LEU A 6 -23.19 31.71 21.03
C LEU A 6 -21.68 31.58 21.19
N ALA A 7 -21.23 30.70 22.08
CA ALA A 7 -19.89 30.14 21.96
C ALA A 7 -19.84 29.55 20.56
N ALA A 8 -19.01 30.11 19.67
CA ALA A 8 -18.77 29.53 18.37
C ALA A 8 -18.39 28.06 18.61
N ALA A 9 -19.15 27.14 18.02
CA ALA A 9 -18.86 25.71 18.12
C ALA A 9 -17.39 25.52 17.72
N LYS A 10 -16.61 24.84 18.55
CA LYS A 10 -15.21 24.54 18.25
C LYS A 10 -15.18 23.85 16.89
N ASP A 11 -14.45 24.43 15.94
CA ASP A 11 -14.23 23.79 14.65
C ASP A 11 -13.47 22.49 14.88
N LEU A 12 -14.13 21.37 14.59
CA LEU A 12 -13.56 20.03 14.74
C LEU A 12 -12.74 19.62 13.52
N GLY A 13 -12.74 20.41 12.45
CA GLY A 13 -12.08 20.08 11.18
C GLY A 13 -12.83 19.05 10.34
N TYR A 14 -14.03 18.65 10.77
CA TYR A 14 -14.94 17.79 10.01
C TYR A 14 -16.40 18.19 10.25
N THR A 15 -17.28 17.77 9.35
CA THR A 15 -18.73 17.88 9.48
C THR A 15 -19.37 16.49 9.43
N ILE A 16 -20.52 16.33 10.09
CA ILE A 16 -21.31 15.09 10.02
C ILE A 16 -22.47 15.37 9.06
N GLU A 17 -22.54 14.58 8.00
CA GLU A 17 -23.56 14.69 6.97
C GLU A 17 -24.90 14.11 7.43
N SER A 18 -25.96 14.42 6.70
CA SER A 18 -27.32 13.93 7.01
C SER A 18 -27.46 12.40 6.99
N ASP A 19 -26.58 11.70 6.28
CA ASP A 19 -26.52 10.24 6.20
C ASP A 19 -25.61 9.62 7.29
N GLY A 20 -25.02 10.45 8.15
CA GLY A 20 -24.12 10.03 9.23
C GLY A 20 -22.65 9.85 8.82
N SER A 21 -22.30 10.13 7.57
CA SER A 21 -20.90 10.16 7.11
C SER A 21 -20.16 11.42 7.58
N TYR A 22 -18.83 11.37 7.54
CA TYR A 22 -17.96 12.44 8.04
C TYR A 22 -17.19 13.05 6.88
N THR A 23 -17.34 14.35 6.67
CA THR A 23 -16.57 15.10 5.68
C THR A 23 -15.44 15.85 6.38
N VAL A 24 -14.19 15.45 6.12
CA VAL A 24 -12.98 16.01 6.73
C VAL A 24 -12.41 17.11 5.84
N THR A 25 -12.08 18.24 6.47
CA THR A 25 -11.62 19.46 5.77
C THR A 25 -10.28 20.00 6.28
N SER A 26 -9.68 19.37 7.30
CA SER A 26 -8.39 19.79 7.86
C SER A 26 -7.63 18.63 8.50
N ALA A 27 -6.33 18.84 8.75
CA ALA A 27 -5.47 17.90 9.47
C ALA A 27 -6.00 17.56 10.87
N ASP A 28 -6.43 18.57 11.63
CA ASP A 28 -7.01 18.37 12.95
C ASP A 28 -8.33 17.58 12.83
N GLY A 29 -9.10 17.80 11.75
CA GLY A 29 -10.27 17.00 11.41
C GLY A 29 -9.96 15.52 11.20
N LEU A 30 -8.93 15.23 10.41
CA LEU A 30 -8.48 13.87 10.14
C LEU A 30 -8.01 13.17 11.42
N MET A 31 -7.28 13.88 12.29
CA MET A 31 -6.85 13.37 13.59
C MET A 31 -8.04 13.11 14.53
N ASN A 32 -9.02 14.02 14.57
CA ASN A 32 -10.21 13.85 15.40
C ASN A 32 -11.07 12.66 14.95
N VAL A 33 -11.25 12.42 13.64
CA VAL A 33 -11.97 11.23 13.17
C VAL A 33 -11.18 9.94 13.43
N ALA A 34 -9.84 10.00 13.41
CA ALA A 34 -9.00 8.88 13.82
C ALA A 34 -9.22 8.53 15.30
N GLU A 35 -9.32 9.54 16.18
CA GLU A 35 -9.67 9.33 17.60
C GLU A 35 -11.06 8.70 17.77
N LEU A 36 -12.06 9.13 16.99
CA LEU A 36 -13.41 8.52 17.03
C LEU A 36 -13.39 7.05 16.64
N VAL A 37 -12.71 6.71 15.54
CA VAL A 37 -12.54 5.31 15.10
C VAL A 37 -11.85 4.51 16.20
N ASN A 38 -10.77 5.05 16.75
CA ASN A 38 -9.99 4.40 17.80
C ASN A 38 -10.72 4.31 19.15
N GLY A 39 -11.74 5.15 19.36
CA GLY A 39 -12.69 5.07 20.46
C GLY A 39 -13.85 4.08 20.25
N GLY A 40 -13.87 3.35 19.12
CA GLY A 40 -14.84 2.28 18.85
C GLY A 40 -15.86 2.58 17.76
N LYS A 41 -15.83 3.76 17.12
CA LYS A 41 -16.68 4.06 15.96
C LYS A 41 -16.04 3.54 14.66
N THR A 42 -15.81 2.23 14.59
CA THR A 42 -14.95 1.64 13.54
C THR A 42 -15.57 1.61 12.15
N ASP A 43 -16.88 1.78 12.03
CA ASP A 43 -17.68 1.61 10.83
C ASP A 43 -18.13 2.94 10.18
N ILE A 44 -17.67 4.09 10.69
CA ILE A 44 -18.03 5.39 10.12
C ILE A 44 -17.41 5.58 8.73
N ASN A 45 -18.19 6.15 7.82
CA ASN A 45 -17.71 6.54 6.50
C ASN A 45 -17.10 7.94 6.56
N ILE A 46 -15.92 8.10 5.96
CA ILE A 46 -15.12 9.32 5.99
C ILE A 46 -14.79 9.70 4.55
N THR A 47 -15.01 10.96 4.19
CA THR A 47 -14.59 11.53 2.90
C THR A 47 -13.73 12.77 3.14
N LEU A 48 -12.65 12.92 2.38
CA LEU A 48 -11.90 14.19 2.37
C LEU A 48 -12.54 15.16 1.38
N ASP A 49 -12.67 16.42 1.77
CA ASP A 49 -13.11 17.53 0.90
C ASP A 49 -11.96 18.52 0.59
N LYS A 50 -10.80 18.30 1.20
CA LYS A 50 -9.59 19.11 0.99
C LYS A 50 -8.34 18.26 1.08
N ASP A 51 -7.28 18.78 0.48
CA ASP A 51 -5.92 18.31 0.74
C ASP A 51 -5.58 18.49 2.23
N ILE A 52 -4.88 17.50 2.79
CA ILE A 52 -4.53 17.43 4.20
C ILE A 52 -3.02 17.47 4.35
N ASP A 53 -2.50 18.44 5.10
CA ASP A 53 -1.08 18.51 5.44
C ASP A 53 -0.86 18.06 6.89
N LEU A 54 -0.23 16.89 7.06
CA LEU A 54 0.15 16.31 8.35
C LEU A 54 1.58 16.66 8.78
N THR A 55 2.27 17.56 8.07
CA THR A 55 3.65 17.94 8.40
C THR A 55 3.75 18.47 9.84
N GLY A 56 4.61 17.84 10.64
CA GLY A 56 4.82 18.22 12.04
C GLY A 56 3.68 17.86 13.00
N LYS A 57 2.71 17.05 12.55
CA LYS A 57 1.62 16.53 13.39
C LYS A 57 1.97 15.14 13.92
N GLU A 58 1.71 14.93 15.21
CA GLU A 58 1.77 13.59 15.80
C GLU A 58 0.60 12.75 15.26
N TRP A 59 0.88 11.53 14.81
CA TRP A 59 -0.12 10.69 14.16
C TRP A 59 -0.33 9.38 14.92
N THR A 60 -1.60 9.08 15.20
CA THR A 60 -2.05 7.75 15.61
C THR A 60 -2.81 7.12 14.45
N PRO A 61 -2.42 5.93 13.96
CA PRO A 61 -3.09 5.28 12.85
C PRO A 61 -4.59 5.06 13.08
N ILE A 62 -5.38 5.17 12.01
CA ILE A 62 -6.80 4.83 12.03
C ILE A 62 -6.95 3.31 12.09
N GLY A 63 -7.62 2.79 13.12
CA GLY A 63 -7.70 1.36 13.39
C GLY A 63 -6.37 0.81 13.88
N THR A 64 -6.19 0.71 15.19
CA THR A 64 -4.87 0.49 15.80
C THR A 64 -4.44 -0.98 15.95
N GLY A 65 -5.25 -1.94 15.50
CA GLY A 65 -4.85 -3.35 15.51
C GLY A 65 -6.00 -4.34 15.35
N TYR A 66 -5.74 -5.62 15.65
CA TYR A 66 -6.68 -6.70 15.38
C TYR A 66 -8.04 -6.59 16.07
N SER A 67 -8.10 -6.00 17.27
CA SER A 67 -9.33 -5.78 18.02
C SER A 67 -10.01 -4.44 17.70
N ASN A 68 -9.34 -3.59 16.93
CA ASN A 68 -9.79 -2.25 16.58
C ASN A 68 -9.45 -1.99 15.11
N LYS A 69 -10.10 -2.74 14.23
CA LYS A 69 -9.93 -2.62 12.77
C LYS A 69 -10.90 -1.59 12.24
N TYR A 70 -10.47 -0.77 11.29
CA TYR A 70 -11.38 0.09 10.55
C TYR A 70 -12.26 -0.74 9.61
N THR A 71 -13.57 -0.58 9.70
CA THR A 71 -14.57 -1.35 8.93
C THR A 71 -15.51 -0.46 8.11
N GLY A 72 -15.34 0.86 8.16
CA GLY A 72 -16.06 1.83 7.34
C GLY A 72 -15.43 2.02 5.96
N THR A 73 -15.94 3.02 5.24
CA THR A 73 -15.35 3.49 3.97
C THR A 73 -14.61 4.80 4.16
N PHE A 74 -13.32 4.82 3.86
CA PHE A 74 -12.53 6.05 3.74
C PHE A 74 -12.32 6.36 2.27
N ASP A 75 -12.85 7.48 1.81
CA ASP A 75 -12.67 8.01 0.45
C ASP A 75 -11.81 9.27 0.50
N GLY A 76 -10.61 9.20 -0.08
CA GLY A 76 -9.73 10.37 -0.19
C GLY A 76 -10.28 11.47 -1.12
N GLY A 77 -11.37 11.23 -1.86
CA GLY A 77 -12.07 12.27 -2.61
C GLY A 77 -11.27 12.87 -3.79
N GLY A 78 -10.12 12.29 -4.13
CA GLY A 78 -9.18 12.89 -5.07
C GLY A 78 -8.28 13.95 -4.44
N HIS A 79 -8.22 14.02 -3.11
CA HIS A 79 -7.32 14.89 -2.35
C HIS A 79 -6.04 14.18 -1.93
N THR A 80 -5.02 14.99 -1.66
CA THR A 80 -3.72 14.54 -1.18
C THR A 80 -3.67 14.55 0.35
N ILE A 81 -2.94 13.61 0.93
CA ILE A 81 -2.50 13.65 2.33
C ILE A 81 -0.98 13.72 2.30
N LYS A 82 -0.43 14.84 2.76
CA LYS A 82 1.00 15.15 2.68
C LYS A 82 1.69 15.05 4.03
N GLY A 83 2.95 14.62 4.01
CA GLY A 83 3.89 14.86 5.11
C GLY A 83 3.67 13.98 6.33
N LEU A 84 2.94 12.87 6.19
CA LEU A 84 2.75 11.89 7.26
C LEU A 84 4.12 11.38 7.73
N THR A 85 4.49 11.73 8.97
CA THR A 85 5.75 11.32 9.59
C THR A 85 5.44 10.48 10.83
N VAL A 86 5.96 9.25 10.87
CA VAL A 86 5.76 8.33 11.99
C VAL A 86 7.07 7.64 12.32
N THR A 87 7.51 7.70 13.56
CA THR A 87 8.58 6.85 14.09
C THR A 87 8.11 6.19 15.37
N THR A 88 7.90 4.87 15.34
CA THR A 88 7.22 4.16 16.44
C THR A 88 7.78 2.75 16.66
N ASN A 89 7.42 2.15 17.81
CA ASN A 89 7.56 0.74 18.13
C ASN A 89 6.22 -0.02 18.07
N ASP A 90 5.17 0.60 17.51
CA ASP A 90 3.88 -0.03 17.32
C ASP A 90 3.92 -1.13 16.27
N GLN A 91 2.98 -2.07 16.41
CA GLN A 91 2.89 -3.22 15.53
C GLN A 91 2.26 -2.90 14.18
N PHE A 92 1.35 -1.94 14.11
CA PHE A 92 0.54 -1.63 12.92
C PHE A 92 0.75 -0.17 12.54
N VAL A 93 1.45 0.09 11.43
CA VAL A 93 1.93 1.43 11.10
C VAL A 93 1.54 1.81 9.67
N GLY A 94 0.93 3.00 9.54
CA GLY A 94 0.46 3.59 8.29
C GLY A 94 -0.49 4.75 8.56
N LEU A 95 -1.13 5.28 7.51
CA LEU A 95 -2.34 6.09 7.69
C LEU A 95 -3.38 5.29 8.48
N PHE A 96 -3.57 4.03 8.10
CA PHE A 96 -4.31 3.03 8.83
C PHE A 96 -3.37 2.03 9.51
N GLY A 97 -3.68 1.63 10.73
CA GLY A 97 -2.97 0.52 11.37
C GLY A 97 -3.49 -0.81 10.81
N SER A 98 -4.81 -0.99 10.89
CA SER A 98 -5.51 -2.22 10.51
C SER A 98 -6.85 -1.93 9.84
N ILE A 99 -7.03 -2.43 8.62
CA ILE A 99 -8.30 -2.41 7.89
C ILE A 99 -8.95 -3.78 7.99
N GLY A 100 -10.20 -3.84 8.44
CA GLY A 100 -10.97 -5.07 8.56
C GLY A 100 -11.63 -5.49 7.25
N TYR A 101 -12.20 -6.70 7.22
CA TYR A 101 -12.75 -7.28 5.99
C TYR A 101 -13.82 -6.42 5.29
N ALA A 102 -14.63 -5.69 6.06
CA ALA A 102 -15.65 -4.77 5.56
C ALA A 102 -15.09 -3.38 5.23
N GLY A 103 -13.88 -3.08 5.69
CA GLY A 103 -13.23 -1.80 5.50
C GLY A 103 -12.82 -1.57 4.05
N THR A 104 -13.07 -0.37 3.57
CA THR A 104 -12.65 0.08 2.24
C THR A 104 -11.87 1.38 2.38
N VAL A 105 -10.65 1.43 1.86
CA VAL A 105 -9.86 2.65 1.76
C VAL A 105 -9.59 2.90 0.29
N LYS A 106 -10.06 4.04 -0.23
CA LYS A 106 -9.95 4.34 -1.65
C LYS A 106 -9.61 5.79 -1.96
N ASN A 107 -9.04 6.01 -3.14
CA ASN A 107 -8.71 7.34 -3.68
C ASN A 107 -7.76 8.16 -2.77
N VAL A 108 -6.84 7.49 -2.08
CA VAL A 108 -5.91 8.14 -1.15
C VAL A 108 -4.57 8.38 -1.83
N MET A 109 -4.18 9.65 -1.97
CA MET A 109 -2.89 10.05 -2.51
C MET A 109 -1.97 10.51 -1.38
N MET A 110 -1.09 9.62 -0.94
CA MET A 110 -0.10 9.90 0.10
C MET A 110 1.17 10.50 -0.51
N GLU A 111 1.52 11.72 -0.13
CA GLU A 111 2.71 12.41 -0.60
C GLU A 111 3.73 12.63 0.53
N ASP A 112 5.01 12.45 0.22
CA ASP A 112 6.13 12.72 1.12
C ASP A 112 6.03 12.00 2.48
N VAL A 113 5.58 10.74 2.49
CA VAL A 113 5.48 9.96 3.74
C VAL A 113 6.87 9.62 4.29
N GLN A 114 7.02 9.65 5.61
CA GLN A 114 8.23 9.24 6.32
C GLN A 114 7.85 8.31 7.47
N ILE A 115 7.71 7.03 7.17
CA ILE A 115 7.27 6.02 8.14
C ILE A 115 8.45 5.15 8.55
N THR A 116 8.66 4.98 9.85
CA THR A 116 9.65 4.09 10.44
C THR A 116 9.05 3.29 11.60
N SER A 117 8.96 1.96 11.44
CA SER A 117 8.59 1.03 12.52
C SER A 117 9.82 0.26 13.00
N ASN A 118 10.19 0.46 14.27
CA ASN A 118 11.30 -0.24 14.92
C ASN A 118 10.87 -1.56 15.59
N ARG A 119 9.60 -1.95 15.42
CA ARG A 119 9.04 -3.15 16.03
C ARG A 119 9.60 -4.39 15.34
N SER A 120 10.23 -5.27 16.13
CA SER A 120 10.84 -6.53 15.67
C SER A 120 9.89 -7.51 14.95
N SER A 121 8.57 -7.26 15.03
CA SER A 121 7.51 -7.95 14.29
C SER A 121 6.38 -6.98 13.91
N GLY A 122 6.75 -5.83 13.35
CA GLY A 122 5.81 -4.82 12.85
C GLY A 122 5.36 -5.03 11.41
N PHE A 123 4.21 -4.44 11.10
CA PHE A 123 3.63 -4.28 9.77
C PHE A 123 3.65 -2.79 9.43
N ALA A 124 4.31 -2.43 8.34
CA ALA A 124 4.44 -1.05 7.91
C ALA A 124 4.03 -0.89 6.44
N GLY A 125 3.14 0.06 6.20
CA GLY A 125 2.75 0.50 4.85
C GLY A 125 2.30 1.95 4.84
N GLY A 126 2.44 2.63 3.69
CA GLY A 126 2.02 4.03 3.56
C GLY A 126 0.53 4.22 3.81
N VAL A 127 -0.30 3.35 3.22
CA VAL A 127 -1.75 3.36 3.42
C VAL A 127 -2.12 2.56 4.66
N ALA A 128 -1.63 1.32 4.78
CA ALA A 128 -1.99 0.46 5.90
C ALA A 128 -0.84 -0.42 6.39
N GLY A 129 -0.73 -0.63 7.71
CA GLY A 129 0.14 -1.68 8.25
C GLY A 129 -0.38 -3.07 7.87
N TYR A 130 -1.65 -3.33 8.17
CA TYR A 130 -2.33 -4.61 7.95
C TYR A 130 -3.71 -4.40 7.32
N SER A 131 -4.13 -5.30 6.44
CA SER A 131 -5.45 -5.23 5.81
C SER A 131 -6.03 -6.62 5.55
N ASP A 132 -7.28 -6.82 5.96
CA ASP A 132 -8.17 -7.87 5.45
C ASP A 132 -9.18 -7.33 4.40
N GLY A 133 -9.20 -6.00 4.24
CA GLY A 133 -10.23 -5.28 3.48
C GLY A 133 -9.81 -4.94 2.05
N THR A 134 -10.43 -3.88 1.53
CA THR A 134 -10.17 -3.37 0.18
C THR A 134 -9.35 -2.10 0.22
N ILE A 135 -8.26 -2.07 -0.54
CA ILE A 135 -7.47 -0.86 -0.82
C ILE A 135 -7.53 -0.59 -2.33
N GLU A 136 -8.10 0.53 -2.73
CA GLU A 136 -8.35 0.85 -4.14
C GLU A 136 -7.84 2.24 -4.53
N ASN A 137 -7.16 2.37 -5.66
CA ASN A 137 -6.74 3.68 -6.18
C ASN A 137 -5.93 4.51 -5.17
N CYS A 138 -4.99 3.88 -4.48
CA CYS A 138 -4.13 4.56 -3.53
C CYS A 138 -2.69 4.66 -4.06
N SER A 139 -2.06 5.81 -3.89
CA SER A 139 -0.67 6.05 -4.28
C SER A 139 0.17 6.50 -3.10
N VAL A 140 1.42 6.05 -3.03
CA VAL A 140 2.36 6.45 -1.96
C VAL A 140 3.68 6.93 -2.56
N SER A 141 4.17 8.09 -2.12
CA SER A 141 5.54 8.58 -2.33
C SER A 141 6.23 8.87 -1.00
N GLY A 142 7.57 8.93 -1.00
CA GLY A 142 8.38 9.14 0.20
C GLY A 142 9.18 7.91 0.62
N SER A 143 9.16 7.55 1.90
CA SER A 143 9.90 6.44 2.49
C SER A 143 9.05 5.65 3.51
N VAL A 144 9.09 4.33 3.40
CA VAL A 144 8.49 3.41 4.37
C VAL A 144 9.55 2.41 4.83
N SER A 145 9.84 2.42 6.13
CA SER A 145 10.85 1.59 6.76
C SER A 145 10.22 0.76 7.89
N GLY A 146 10.58 -0.52 7.97
CA GLY A 146 10.12 -1.42 9.02
C GLY A 146 11.00 -2.66 9.16
N THR A 147 10.78 -3.50 10.16
CA THR A 147 11.62 -4.69 10.33
C THR A 147 11.14 -5.90 9.52
N VAL A 148 9.89 -6.34 9.69
CA VAL A 148 9.45 -7.64 9.17
C VAL A 148 8.63 -7.52 7.89
N TYR A 149 7.45 -6.92 7.95
CA TYR A 149 6.55 -6.85 6.81
C TYR A 149 6.42 -5.41 6.35
N VAL A 150 7.05 -5.08 5.23
CA VAL A 150 7.14 -3.70 4.75
C VAL A 150 6.72 -3.63 3.30
N GLY A 151 5.67 -2.85 3.03
CA GLY A 151 5.24 -2.51 1.69
C GLY A 151 5.13 -1.00 1.50
N GLY A 152 5.29 -0.50 0.28
CA GLY A 152 5.04 0.92 0.02
C GLY A 152 3.58 1.31 0.27
N VAL A 153 2.63 0.45 -0.12
CA VAL A 153 1.19 0.66 0.09
C VAL A 153 0.72 -0.03 1.37
N VAL A 154 0.98 -1.33 1.49
CA VAL A 154 0.50 -2.13 2.63
C VAL A 154 1.59 -3.07 3.17
N GLY A 155 1.74 -3.17 4.48
CA GLY A 155 2.66 -4.14 5.08
C GLY A 155 2.23 -5.57 4.78
N VAL A 156 1.00 -5.93 5.18
CA VAL A 156 0.41 -7.26 4.96
C VAL A 156 -1.03 -7.16 4.49
N GLN A 157 -1.35 -7.92 3.44
CA GLN A 157 -2.71 -8.11 2.94
C GLN A 157 -3.13 -9.59 3.12
N ILE A 158 -4.20 -9.84 3.88
CA ILE A 158 -4.76 -11.17 4.15
C ILE A 158 -6.16 -11.27 3.54
N GLY A 159 -6.32 -12.01 2.45
CA GLY A 159 -7.56 -11.95 1.69
C GLY A 159 -7.80 -10.55 1.11
N GLY A 160 -9.06 -10.14 0.95
CA GLY A 160 -9.39 -8.81 0.42
C GLY A 160 -8.76 -8.51 -0.94
N SER A 161 -8.62 -7.22 -1.26
CA SER A 161 -8.06 -6.80 -2.55
C SER A 161 -7.21 -5.53 -2.46
N ILE A 162 -6.20 -5.47 -3.33
CA ILE A 162 -5.44 -4.26 -3.64
C ILE A 162 -5.61 -4.01 -5.13
N THR A 163 -6.28 -2.93 -5.49
CA THR A 163 -6.65 -2.66 -6.88
C THR A 163 -6.25 -1.25 -7.30
N GLY A 164 -5.49 -1.14 -8.40
CA GLY A 164 -5.10 0.15 -8.95
C GLY A 164 -4.18 0.98 -8.03
N CYS A 165 -3.45 0.32 -7.14
CA CYS A 165 -2.57 0.99 -6.19
C CYS A 165 -1.14 1.10 -6.72
N SER A 166 -0.44 2.16 -6.32
CA SER A 166 0.94 2.39 -6.74
C SER A 166 1.85 2.89 -5.63
N SER A 167 3.14 2.64 -5.78
CA SER A 167 4.16 3.17 -4.87
C SER A 167 5.40 3.63 -5.63
N SER A 168 5.78 4.89 -5.39
CA SER A 168 7.09 5.44 -5.74
C SER A 168 8.00 5.56 -4.52
N ALA A 169 7.51 5.19 -3.33
CA ALA A 169 8.25 5.27 -2.09
C ALA A 169 9.45 4.33 -2.09
N THR A 170 10.53 4.75 -1.44
CA THR A 170 11.64 3.85 -1.10
C THR A 170 11.20 2.99 0.09
N VAL A 171 11.29 1.67 -0.06
CA VAL A 171 10.83 0.71 0.95
C VAL A 171 12.03 0.00 1.56
N ASN A 172 12.21 0.11 2.88
CA ASN A 172 13.32 -0.49 3.61
C ASN A 172 12.81 -1.53 4.61
N GLY A 173 13.38 -2.73 4.62
CA GLY A 173 13.12 -3.68 5.71
C GLY A 173 14.00 -4.91 5.71
N THR A 174 13.71 -5.90 6.55
CA THR A 174 14.63 -7.03 6.78
C THR A 174 14.12 -8.39 6.30
N VAL A 175 12.81 -8.65 6.36
CA VAL A 175 12.25 -10.00 6.11
C VAL A 175 11.47 -10.06 4.80
N ASP A 176 10.23 -9.56 4.80
CA ASP A 176 9.34 -9.56 3.64
C ASP A 176 9.13 -8.11 3.20
N VAL A 177 9.82 -7.73 2.13
CA VAL A 177 9.89 -6.34 1.66
C VAL A 177 9.47 -6.26 0.21
N GLY A 178 8.48 -5.41 -0.08
CA GLY A 178 8.00 -5.20 -1.45
C GLY A 178 7.61 -3.76 -1.76
N GLY A 179 7.69 -3.38 -3.04
CA GLY A 179 7.36 -2.02 -3.47
C GLY A 179 5.90 -1.63 -3.22
N VAL A 180 4.96 -2.56 -3.39
CA VAL A 180 3.52 -2.37 -3.07
C VAL A 180 3.17 -3.05 -1.75
N ALA A 181 3.49 -4.34 -1.60
CA ALA A 181 3.13 -5.12 -0.43
C ALA A 181 4.32 -5.88 0.16
N GLY A 182 4.45 -5.92 1.49
CA GLY A 182 5.43 -6.80 2.13
C GLY A 182 5.03 -8.27 1.95
N GLN A 183 3.82 -8.61 2.37
CA GLN A 183 3.24 -9.95 2.22
C GLN A 183 1.80 -9.91 1.72
N THR A 184 1.43 -10.88 0.89
CA THR A 184 0.05 -11.17 0.49
C THR A 184 -0.29 -12.63 0.79
N ASN A 185 -1.47 -12.92 1.34
CA ASN A 185 -1.86 -14.27 1.79
C ASN A 185 -3.38 -14.49 1.69
N SER A 186 -3.83 -15.72 2.00
CA SER A 186 -5.24 -16.09 2.15
C SER A 186 -6.10 -15.75 0.92
N SER A 187 -5.57 -16.04 -0.27
CA SER A 187 -6.23 -15.77 -1.55
C SER A 187 -6.55 -14.28 -1.79
N ALA A 188 -5.73 -13.37 -1.26
CA ALA A 188 -5.77 -11.96 -1.63
C ALA A 188 -5.63 -11.77 -3.15
N THR A 189 -6.08 -10.61 -3.64
CA THR A 189 -5.94 -10.24 -5.05
C THR A 189 -5.18 -8.93 -5.19
N LEU A 190 -4.22 -8.90 -6.12
CA LEU A 190 -3.47 -7.70 -6.52
C LEU A 190 -3.72 -7.47 -8.00
N THR A 191 -4.44 -6.40 -8.33
CA THR A 191 -4.86 -6.10 -9.70
C THR A 191 -4.45 -4.68 -10.10
N ALA A 192 -3.85 -4.53 -11.27
CA ALA A 192 -3.46 -3.22 -11.79
C ALA A 192 -2.50 -2.43 -10.88
N CYS A 193 -1.69 -3.12 -10.07
CA CYS A 193 -0.81 -2.47 -9.09
C CYS A 193 0.62 -2.33 -9.61
N TYR A 194 1.32 -1.26 -9.21
CA TYR A 194 2.71 -1.07 -9.63
C TYR A 194 3.63 -0.37 -8.66
N ALA A 195 4.93 -0.66 -8.76
CA ALA A 195 5.97 -0.01 -7.97
C ALA A 195 7.10 0.56 -8.84
N THR A 196 7.52 1.77 -8.53
CA THR A 196 8.67 2.44 -9.17
C THR A 196 9.77 2.83 -8.18
N GLY A 197 9.46 2.88 -6.89
CA GLY A 197 10.43 3.17 -5.84
C GLY A 197 11.33 1.97 -5.52
N ASN A 198 12.52 2.25 -5.00
CA ASN A 198 13.51 1.22 -4.69
C ASN A 198 13.09 0.39 -3.47
N VAL A 199 13.47 -0.88 -3.46
CA VAL A 199 13.33 -1.80 -2.34
C VAL A 199 14.71 -2.13 -1.79
N ILE A 200 14.93 -1.84 -0.51
CA ILE A 200 16.20 -2.04 0.18
C ILE A 200 15.98 -3.03 1.30
N ILE A 201 16.73 -4.12 1.25
CA ILE A 201 16.66 -5.20 2.22
C ILE A 201 17.89 -5.11 3.13
N GLU A 202 17.68 -4.67 4.36
CA GLU A 202 18.70 -4.57 5.39
C GLU A 202 18.78 -5.88 6.18
N MET A 203 19.78 -6.68 5.85
CA MET A 203 19.86 -8.05 6.33
C MET A 203 20.43 -8.09 7.75
N ALA A 204 19.58 -8.46 8.71
CA ALA A 204 20.01 -8.88 10.04
C ALA A 204 20.10 -10.42 10.09
N PRO A 205 21.06 -11.00 10.84
CA PRO A 205 21.23 -12.45 10.85
C PRO A 205 20.03 -13.15 11.51
N LYS A 206 19.67 -14.34 10.99
CA LYS A 206 18.76 -15.39 11.54
C LYS A 206 17.33 -15.54 10.94
N LYS A 207 17.00 -15.01 9.76
CA LYS A 207 15.70 -15.30 9.10
C LYS A 207 15.84 -15.57 7.60
N ASN A 208 14.86 -16.29 7.04
CA ASN A 208 14.64 -16.32 5.59
C ASN A 208 14.10 -14.96 5.17
N ILE A 209 14.55 -14.48 4.02
CA ILE A 209 14.30 -13.12 3.54
C ILE A 209 13.69 -13.21 2.15
N ALA A 210 12.61 -12.47 1.91
CA ALA A 210 11.93 -12.35 0.63
C ALA A 210 11.85 -10.88 0.21
N GLY A 211 12.61 -10.52 -0.83
CA GLY A 211 12.64 -9.18 -1.39
C GLY A 211 12.11 -9.16 -2.83
N GLY A 212 11.06 -8.39 -3.10
CA GLY A 212 10.49 -8.30 -4.43
C GLY A 212 10.21 -6.87 -4.86
N GLY A 213 10.38 -6.56 -6.14
CA GLY A 213 10.08 -5.22 -6.65
C GLY A 213 8.62 -4.80 -6.45
N LEU A 214 7.68 -5.76 -6.51
CA LEU A 214 6.25 -5.52 -6.22
C LEU A 214 5.85 -6.08 -4.85
N VAL A 215 6.12 -7.37 -4.60
CA VAL A 215 5.72 -8.06 -3.35
C VAL A 215 6.89 -8.85 -2.79
N GLY A 216 7.15 -8.73 -1.49
CA GLY A 216 8.16 -9.54 -0.81
C GLY A 216 7.78 -11.02 -0.83
N MET A 217 6.72 -11.38 -0.10
CA MET A 217 6.19 -12.75 -0.03
C MET A 217 4.75 -12.85 -0.55
N ASN A 218 4.59 -13.52 -1.69
CA ASN A 218 3.27 -13.91 -2.18
C ASN A 218 2.91 -15.34 -1.72
N ALA A 219 2.12 -15.45 -0.65
CA ALA A 219 1.72 -16.72 -0.03
C ALA A 219 0.40 -17.28 -0.60
N GLY A 220 0.25 -17.28 -1.93
CA GLY A 220 -0.93 -17.87 -2.60
C GLY A 220 -1.98 -16.86 -3.05
N SER A 221 -1.59 -15.60 -3.30
CA SER A 221 -2.47 -14.54 -3.80
C SER A 221 -2.40 -14.45 -5.34
N SER A 222 -3.51 -14.06 -5.98
CA SER A 222 -3.54 -13.91 -7.44
C SER A 222 -3.08 -12.53 -7.86
N LEU A 223 -2.24 -12.46 -8.90
CA LEU A 223 -1.76 -11.19 -9.46
C LEU A 223 -2.21 -11.03 -10.91
N LEU A 224 -2.76 -9.86 -11.21
CA LEU A 224 -3.30 -9.53 -12.54
C LEU A 224 -2.80 -8.15 -12.98
N ALA A 225 -2.12 -8.11 -14.11
CA ALA A 225 -1.70 -6.87 -14.76
C ALA A 225 -0.93 -5.94 -13.83
N CYS A 226 0.15 -6.43 -13.21
CA CYS A 226 0.95 -5.67 -12.26
C CYS A 226 2.40 -5.52 -12.76
N TYR A 227 3.09 -4.44 -12.37
CA TYR A 227 4.51 -4.28 -12.74
C TYR A 227 5.40 -3.65 -11.67
N ALA A 228 6.71 -3.94 -11.74
CA ALA A 228 7.71 -3.29 -10.88
C ALA A 228 8.91 -2.77 -11.69
N THR A 229 9.44 -1.60 -11.31
CA THR A 229 10.61 -0.99 -11.98
C THR A 229 11.68 -0.48 -11.04
N GLY A 230 11.37 -0.31 -9.75
CA GLY A 230 12.36 0.07 -8.75
C GLY A 230 13.45 -0.99 -8.61
N ASN A 231 14.66 -0.54 -8.28
CA ASN A 231 15.75 -1.47 -7.99
C ASN A 231 15.46 -2.22 -6.71
N VAL A 232 15.85 -3.49 -6.67
CA VAL A 232 15.85 -4.25 -5.43
C VAL A 232 17.31 -4.47 -5.06
N THR A 233 17.66 -4.14 -3.82
CA THR A 233 19.04 -4.22 -3.34
C THR A 233 19.05 -4.78 -1.94
N SER A 234 20.03 -5.61 -1.64
CA SER A 234 20.25 -6.14 -0.30
C SER A 234 21.60 -5.68 0.23
N THR A 235 21.64 -5.29 1.49
CA THR A 235 22.88 -4.92 2.20
C THR A 235 23.05 -5.77 3.45
N GLY A 236 24.30 -6.10 3.78
CA GLY A 236 24.63 -6.95 4.93
C GLY A 236 24.73 -8.43 4.57
N SER A 237 24.65 -9.29 5.60
CA SER A 237 24.84 -10.74 5.48
C SER A 237 23.79 -11.48 6.31
N SER A 238 23.24 -12.56 5.77
CA SER A 238 22.26 -13.43 6.42
C SER A 238 22.71 -14.88 6.31
N THR A 239 22.39 -15.66 7.34
CA THR A 239 22.58 -17.12 7.35
C THR A 239 21.33 -17.88 6.90
N GLY A 240 20.21 -17.18 6.64
CA GLY A 240 18.98 -17.77 6.12
C GLY A 240 18.93 -17.77 4.59
N TYR A 241 17.86 -18.35 4.03
CA TYR A 241 17.64 -18.31 2.59
C TYR A 241 17.26 -16.90 2.13
N MET A 242 17.90 -16.43 1.06
CA MET A 242 17.60 -15.14 0.44
C MET A 242 16.90 -15.34 -0.88
N HIS A 243 15.65 -14.92 -0.97
CA HIS A 243 14.84 -15.01 -2.16
C HIS A 243 14.55 -13.60 -2.66
N ILE A 244 15.41 -13.10 -3.54
CA ILE A 244 15.29 -11.77 -4.10
C ILE A 244 14.94 -11.88 -5.59
N GLY A 245 13.88 -11.20 -5.99
CA GLY A 245 13.43 -11.16 -7.38
C GLY A 245 13.04 -9.76 -7.80
N GLY A 246 13.13 -9.50 -9.11
CA GLY A 246 12.78 -8.21 -9.68
C GLY A 246 11.28 -7.85 -9.55
N PHE A 247 10.42 -8.84 -9.29
CA PHE A 247 8.98 -8.70 -9.14
C PHE A 247 8.48 -9.28 -7.81
N LEU A 248 8.75 -10.56 -7.53
CA LEU A 248 8.42 -11.24 -6.28
C LEU A 248 9.66 -11.80 -5.61
N GLY A 249 9.76 -11.71 -4.29
CA GLY A 249 10.76 -12.47 -3.53
C GLY A 249 10.39 -13.96 -3.49
N ASN A 250 9.31 -14.28 -2.78
CA ASN A 250 8.71 -15.61 -2.72
C ASN A 250 7.40 -15.65 -3.51
N ASN A 251 7.14 -16.76 -4.19
CA ASN A 251 5.84 -17.03 -4.80
C ASN A 251 5.29 -18.41 -4.44
N TYR A 252 4.05 -18.45 -3.99
CA TYR A 252 3.26 -19.67 -3.79
C TYR A 252 1.91 -19.58 -4.48
N ALA A 253 1.73 -18.60 -5.37
CA ALA A 253 0.53 -18.49 -6.17
C ALA A 253 0.54 -19.43 -7.36
N ASN A 254 -0.67 -19.79 -7.77
CA ASN A 254 -0.93 -20.58 -8.96
C ASN A 254 -1.42 -19.73 -10.14
N VAL A 255 -1.71 -18.44 -9.91
CA VAL A 255 -2.28 -17.54 -10.93
C VAL A 255 -1.54 -16.21 -10.93
N MET A 256 -0.78 -15.98 -12.00
CA MET A 256 -0.18 -14.69 -12.34
C MET A 256 -0.44 -14.44 -13.82
N THR A 257 -1.03 -13.29 -14.14
CA THR A 257 -1.39 -12.93 -15.52
C THR A 257 -0.89 -11.54 -15.84
N ALA A 258 -0.16 -11.41 -16.96
CA ALA A 258 0.37 -10.14 -17.45
C ALA A 258 1.19 -9.37 -16.37
N CYS A 259 2.11 -10.07 -15.69
CA CYS A 259 2.96 -9.48 -14.67
C CYS A 259 4.36 -9.16 -15.22
N TYR A 260 4.84 -7.94 -15.00
CA TYR A 260 6.06 -7.43 -15.63
C TYR A 260 7.06 -6.84 -14.64
N TRP A 261 8.33 -6.85 -15.00
CA TRP A 261 9.35 -6.18 -14.21
C TRP A 261 10.50 -5.63 -15.04
N LYS A 262 11.14 -4.58 -14.54
CA LYS A 262 12.29 -3.93 -15.18
C LYS A 262 13.20 -3.31 -14.14
N ASN A 263 14.11 -4.09 -13.56
CA ASN A 263 15.13 -3.60 -12.63
C ASN A 263 16.45 -4.38 -12.75
N ASN A 264 17.37 -4.14 -11.81
CA ASN A 264 18.73 -4.68 -11.73
C ASN A 264 18.84 -6.19 -11.45
N HIS A 265 17.74 -6.96 -11.53
CA HIS A 265 17.77 -8.41 -11.30
C HIS A 265 17.85 -9.25 -12.59
N GLU A 266 18.33 -10.48 -12.43
CA GLU A 266 18.37 -11.49 -13.50
C GLU A 266 17.03 -12.24 -13.63
N GLN A 267 16.23 -12.28 -12.56
CA GLN A 267 14.96 -13.01 -12.50
C GLN A 267 13.86 -12.19 -11.83
N GLY A 268 12.61 -12.38 -12.26
CA GLY A 268 11.45 -11.72 -11.67
C GLY A 268 11.01 -12.33 -10.34
N ILE A 269 11.13 -13.65 -10.17
CA ILE A 269 10.72 -14.36 -8.96
C ILE A 269 11.97 -14.93 -8.28
N GLY A 270 12.18 -14.60 -7.01
CA GLY A 270 13.32 -15.07 -6.21
C GLY A 270 13.28 -16.58 -5.93
N TYR A 271 12.10 -17.10 -5.58
CA TYR A 271 11.90 -18.51 -5.25
C TYR A 271 10.52 -19.05 -5.67
N ASN A 272 10.49 -20.35 -6.01
CA ASN A 272 9.32 -21.14 -6.42
C ASN A 272 8.60 -20.62 -7.68
N LYS A 273 9.31 -20.77 -8.81
CA LYS A 273 8.86 -20.39 -10.17
C LYS A 273 8.05 -21.47 -10.91
N LYS A 274 7.73 -22.59 -10.27
CA LYS A 274 7.34 -23.82 -11.00
C LYS A 274 6.02 -23.72 -11.77
N SER A 275 5.14 -22.78 -11.39
CA SER A 275 3.79 -22.64 -11.96
C SER A 275 3.50 -21.26 -12.55
N THR A 276 4.38 -20.27 -12.38
CA THR A 276 4.16 -18.88 -12.80
C THR A 276 5.47 -18.20 -13.17
N GLU A 277 5.38 -17.19 -14.04
CA GLU A 277 6.51 -16.32 -14.39
C GLU A 277 6.10 -14.85 -14.41
N ALA A 278 7.08 -13.97 -14.17
CA ALA A 278 6.95 -12.54 -14.40
C ALA A 278 7.91 -12.15 -15.54
N THR A 279 7.40 -11.44 -16.54
CA THR A 279 8.12 -11.15 -17.78
C THR A 279 9.01 -9.91 -17.62
N LYS A 280 10.31 -10.06 -17.94
CA LYS A 280 11.24 -8.93 -17.94
C LYS A 280 10.95 -8.00 -19.12
N VAL A 281 10.88 -6.69 -18.89
CA VAL A 281 10.79 -5.66 -19.94
C VAL A 281 12.18 -5.12 -20.22
N ASP A 282 12.91 -5.75 -21.13
CA ASP A 282 14.31 -5.42 -21.47
C ASP A 282 14.45 -4.41 -22.62
N GLY A 283 13.38 -4.15 -23.36
CA GLY A 283 13.36 -3.26 -24.51
C GLY A 283 13.85 -3.88 -25.82
N THR A 284 14.34 -5.12 -25.82
CA THR A 284 14.76 -5.84 -27.05
C THR A 284 13.73 -6.88 -27.45
N GLY A 285 13.30 -7.73 -26.53
CA GLY A 285 12.27 -8.75 -26.74
C GLY A 285 10.90 -8.33 -26.23
N VAL A 286 10.86 -7.63 -25.10
CA VAL A 286 9.62 -7.15 -24.49
C VAL A 286 9.72 -5.67 -24.22
N THR A 287 8.81 -4.90 -24.80
CA THR A 287 8.70 -3.45 -24.61
C THR A 287 7.54 -3.10 -23.69
N TRP A 288 7.53 -1.88 -23.14
CA TRP A 288 6.37 -1.38 -22.38
C TRP A 288 5.11 -1.29 -23.23
N LYS A 289 5.23 -1.08 -24.55
CA LYS A 289 4.08 -1.11 -25.45
C LYS A 289 3.42 -2.49 -25.44
N ASN A 290 4.21 -3.55 -25.64
CA ASN A 290 3.70 -4.92 -25.60
C ASN A 290 3.13 -5.29 -24.22
N ALA A 291 3.82 -4.88 -23.15
CA ALA A 291 3.35 -5.13 -21.79
C ALA A 291 2.02 -4.44 -21.51
N VAL A 292 1.86 -3.17 -21.91
CA VAL A 292 0.61 -2.41 -21.74
C VAL A 292 -0.54 -3.05 -22.50
N ASP A 293 -0.31 -3.49 -23.74
CA ASP A 293 -1.34 -4.17 -24.53
C ASP A 293 -1.81 -5.45 -23.83
N ALA A 294 -0.88 -6.30 -23.38
CA ALA A 294 -1.19 -7.54 -22.66
C ALA A 294 -1.86 -7.31 -21.30
N MET A 295 -1.39 -6.34 -20.52
CA MET A 295 -2.01 -5.94 -19.25
C MET A 295 -3.45 -5.47 -19.47
N ASN A 296 -3.68 -4.63 -20.48
CA ASN A 296 -5.01 -4.12 -20.80
C ASN A 296 -5.95 -5.22 -21.31
N THR A 297 -5.47 -6.17 -22.13
CA THR A 297 -6.27 -7.33 -22.52
C THR A 297 -6.64 -8.19 -21.30
N ALA A 298 -5.70 -8.43 -20.39
CA ALA A 298 -5.96 -9.20 -19.18
C ALA A 298 -6.99 -8.51 -18.26
N LEU A 299 -6.86 -7.18 -18.09
CA LEU A 299 -7.82 -6.37 -17.33
C LEU A 299 -9.21 -6.37 -17.96
N GLN A 300 -9.31 -6.20 -19.28
CA GLN A 300 -10.59 -6.26 -20.00
C GLN A 300 -11.26 -7.62 -19.88
N ASN A 301 -10.51 -8.72 -20.01
CA ASN A 301 -11.04 -10.07 -19.83
C ASN A 301 -11.54 -10.33 -18.40
N ALA A 302 -10.98 -9.64 -17.42
CA ALA A 302 -11.42 -9.69 -16.04
C ALA A 302 -12.57 -8.70 -15.71
N GLY A 303 -13.06 -7.94 -16.68
CA GLY A 303 -14.11 -6.94 -16.48
C GLY A 303 -13.66 -5.72 -15.67
N SER A 304 -12.35 -5.45 -15.64
CA SER A 304 -11.81 -4.33 -14.87
C SER A 304 -12.10 -2.98 -15.54
N GLU A 305 -12.42 -1.98 -14.73
CA GLU A 305 -12.52 -0.56 -15.14
C GLU A 305 -11.14 0.10 -15.28
N TRP A 306 -10.06 -0.59 -14.90
CA TRP A 306 -8.70 -0.06 -14.93
C TRP A 306 -8.02 -0.28 -16.28
N ARG A 307 -7.23 0.70 -16.70
CA ARG A 307 -6.46 0.63 -17.94
C ARG A 307 -5.12 1.35 -17.83
N TYR A 308 -4.08 0.71 -18.34
CA TYR A 308 -2.78 1.32 -18.52
C TYR A 308 -2.72 2.18 -19.79
N GLU A 309 -2.07 3.32 -19.66
CA GLU A 309 -1.65 4.20 -20.74
C GLU A 309 -0.14 4.29 -20.80
N LEU A 310 0.41 4.44 -22.00
CA LEU A 310 1.85 4.69 -22.21
C LEU A 310 2.04 6.06 -22.87
N LYS A 311 1.94 7.12 -22.06
CA LYS A 311 2.18 8.52 -22.49
C LYS A 311 3.64 8.96 -22.33
N GLY A 312 4.43 8.22 -21.55
CA GLY A 312 5.82 8.52 -21.26
C GLY A 312 6.70 7.27 -21.25
N ALA A 313 7.78 7.31 -20.47
CA ALA A 313 8.75 6.21 -20.40
C ALA A 313 8.22 4.95 -19.70
N LEU A 314 7.25 5.12 -18.79
CA LEU A 314 6.61 4.04 -18.04
C LEU A 314 5.09 4.09 -18.22
N PRO A 315 4.40 2.94 -18.08
CA PRO A 315 2.95 2.92 -18.02
C PRO A 315 2.42 3.75 -16.85
N THR A 316 1.23 4.31 -17.00
CA THR A 316 0.47 4.93 -15.92
C THR A 316 -0.95 4.39 -15.95
N LEU A 317 -1.57 4.24 -14.78
CA LEU A 317 -2.90 3.67 -14.68
C LEU A 317 -3.97 4.76 -14.65
N ARG A 318 -5.11 4.53 -15.31
CA ARG A 318 -6.33 5.32 -15.17
C ARG A 318 -7.55 4.42 -15.00
N LYS A 319 -8.58 4.94 -14.34
CA LYS A 319 -9.91 4.34 -14.31
C LYS A 319 -10.71 4.86 -15.52
N GLN A 320 -11.42 3.98 -16.21
CA GLN A 320 -12.18 4.28 -17.44
C GLN A 320 -13.62 4.73 -17.16
#